data_AF-A0A5D8YQB3-F1
#
_entry.id   AF-A0A5D8YQB3-F1
#
_cell.length_a   1.000
_cell.length_b   1.000
_cell.length_c   1.000
_cell.angle_alpha   90.00
_cell.angle_beta   90.00
_cell.angle_gamma   90.00
#
_symmetry.space_group_name_H-M   'P 1'
#
loop_
_entity.id
_entity.type
_entity.pdbx_description
1 polymer ?
#
loop_
_entity_poly.entity_id
_entity_poly.type
_entity_poly.pdbx_seq_one_letter_code
_entity_poly.pdbx_strand_id
1 'polypeptide(L)'
;MNSTNDQLSTSPAIDGNNMLAVALTSPALKWQSDRGGRFDYPANFRGRVPLKVKVAKNVTPDLMEFKKELGIKDDTICLKDNEYYVWVNSYGAVSAILPNGEKLGLLPSEFDVTEWHP
;
A
#
# COMPACT_ATOMS: atom_id res chain seq x y z
N MET A 1 38.92 -22.88 9.82
CA MET A 1 38.01 -22.02 10.60
C MET A 1 36.98 -21.49 9.62
N ASN A 2 35.75 -21.99 9.70
CA ASN A 2 34.66 -21.60 8.81
C ASN A 2 34.16 -20.21 9.21
N SER A 3 34.33 -19.22 8.34
CA SER A 3 33.60 -17.96 8.41
C SER A 3 32.33 -18.13 7.59
N THR A 4 31.22 -18.38 8.27
CA THR A 4 29.87 -18.33 7.70
C THR A 4 29.55 -16.88 7.33
N ASN A 5 29.51 -16.61 6.03
CA ASN A 5 28.82 -15.44 5.48
C ASN A 5 27.32 -15.67 5.66
N ASP A 6 26.73 -15.12 6.72
CA ASP A 6 25.29 -14.97 6.81
C ASP A 6 24.86 -13.89 5.79
N GLN A 7 24.53 -14.34 4.59
CA GLN A 7 23.72 -13.56 3.66
C GLN A 7 22.33 -13.40 4.26
N LEU A 8 22.09 -12.25 4.88
CA LEU A 8 20.74 -11.75 5.14
C LEU A 8 19.98 -11.76 3.81
N SER A 9 19.03 -12.69 3.70
CA SER A 9 18.11 -12.84 2.58
C SER A 9 17.27 -11.57 2.44
N THR A 10 17.76 -10.60 1.66
CA THR A 10 16.95 -9.50 1.17
C THR A 10 15.99 -10.10 0.14
N SER A 11 14.71 -10.26 0.51
CA SER A 11 13.66 -10.45 -0.48
C SER A 11 13.85 -9.39 -1.57
N PRO A 12 13.76 -9.74 -2.87
CA PRO A 12 13.99 -8.76 -3.92
C PRO A 12 12.98 -7.63 -3.75
N ALA A 13 13.47 -6.46 -3.35
CA ALA A 13 12.66 -5.27 -3.21
C ALA A 13 12.01 -4.99 -4.56
N ILE A 14 10.69 -4.92 -4.58
CA ILE A 14 9.95 -4.60 -5.78
C ILE A 14 10.32 -3.16 -6.20
N ASP A 15 10.84 -2.98 -7.41
CA ASP A 15 11.22 -1.66 -7.91
C ASP A 15 9.99 -0.76 -8.20
N GLY A 16 10.22 0.52 -8.41
CA GLY A 16 9.15 1.51 -8.60
C GLY A 16 8.21 1.21 -9.76
N ASN A 17 8.71 0.58 -10.83
CA ASN A 17 7.89 0.22 -12.00
C ASN A 17 6.92 -0.92 -11.66
N ASN A 18 7.38 -1.91 -10.90
CA ASN A 18 6.52 -3.00 -10.46
C ASN A 18 5.49 -2.52 -9.43
N MET A 19 5.84 -1.58 -8.54
CA MET A 19 4.87 -0.97 -7.62
C MET A 19 3.77 -0.20 -8.36
N LEU A 20 4.13 0.59 -9.39
CA LEU A 20 3.16 1.23 -10.27
C LEU A 20 2.28 0.21 -11.00
N ALA A 21 2.87 -0.89 -11.50
CA ALA A 21 2.10 -1.96 -12.15
C ALA A 21 1.06 -2.56 -11.20
N VAL A 22 1.41 -2.79 -9.93
CA VAL A 22 0.46 -3.24 -8.91
C VAL A 22 -0.63 -2.19 -8.65
N ALA A 23 -0.29 -0.90 -8.54
CA ALA A 23 -1.27 0.17 -8.37
C ALA A 23 -2.29 0.22 -9.52
N LEU A 24 -1.84 0.01 -10.76
CA LEU A 24 -2.70 -0.06 -11.97
C LEU A 24 -3.67 -1.25 -11.98
N THR A 25 -3.48 -2.24 -11.09
CA THR A 25 -4.46 -3.34 -10.90
C THR A 25 -5.60 -2.99 -9.95
N SER A 26 -5.64 -1.77 -9.40
CA SER A 26 -6.66 -1.32 -8.46
C SER A 26 -8.09 -1.51 -9.00
N PRO A 27 -8.96 -2.29 -8.33
CA PRO A 27 -10.35 -2.46 -8.74
C PRO A 27 -11.14 -1.15 -8.82
N ALA A 28 -10.76 -0.14 -8.05
CA ALA A 28 -11.36 1.19 -8.12
C ALA A 28 -11.23 1.81 -9.52
N LEU A 29 -10.15 1.52 -10.27
CA LEU A 29 -9.93 2.10 -11.61
C LEU A 29 -10.95 1.61 -12.64
N LYS A 30 -11.38 0.35 -12.57
CA LYS A 30 -12.42 -0.16 -13.48
C LYS A 30 -13.81 0.32 -13.09
N TRP A 31 -14.00 0.59 -11.81
CA TRP A 31 -15.35 0.68 -11.26
C TRP A 31 -15.79 2.14 -11.01
N GLN A 32 -14.88 3.00 -10.55
CA GLN A 32 -15.12 4.45 -10.49
C GLN A 32 -15.09 5.09 -11.88
N SER A 33 -14.12 4.72 -12.72
CA SER A 33 -13.97 5.32 -14.05
C SER A 33 -15.06 4.91 -15.04
N ASP A 34 -15.59 3.67 -14.96
CA ASP A 34 -16.51 3.15 -15.99
C ASP A 34 -18.00 3.10 -15.57
N ARG A 35 -18.36 3.25 -14.28
CA ARG A 35 -19.72 2.89 -13.79
C ARG A 35 -20.37 3.85 -12.78
N GLY A 36 -19.89 5.09 -12.68
CA GLY A 36 -20.58 6.14 -11.90
C GLY A 36 -20.40 6.06 -10.38
N GLY A 37 -19.52 5.19 -9.89
CA GLY A 37 -19.12 5.15 -8.48
C GLY A 37 -20.15 4.57 -7.50
N ARG A 38 -19.71 4.24 -6.28
CA ARG A 38 -20.45 3.51 -5.22
C ARG A 38 -20.85 4.61 -4.29
N PHE A 39 -22.06 4.51 -3.79
CA PHE A 39 -22.50 5.40 -2.73
C PHE A 39 -21.51 5.40 -1.55
N ASP A 40 -20.91 4.25 -1.25
CA ASP A 40 -19.96 4.08 -0.15
C ASP A 40 -18.51 4.51 -0.49
N TYR A 41 -18.23 4.91 -1.73
CA TYR A 41 -16.90 5.35 -2.10
C TYR A 41 -16.59 6.71 -1.44
N PRO A 42 -15.35 6.94 -0.98
CA PRO A 42 -15.04 8.15 -0.22
C PRO A 42 -15.35 9.43 -1.02
N ALA A 43 -16.31 10.21 -0.54
CA ALA A 43 -16.73 11.45 -1.20
C ALA A 43 -15.59 12.47 -1.33
N ASN A 44 -14.65 12.46 -0.39
CA ASN A 44 -13.43 13.29 -0.42
C ASN A 44 -12.49 12.93 -1.58
N PHE A 45 -12.59 11.73 -2.17
CA PHE A 45 -11.83 11.37 -3.37
C PHE A 45 -12.43 11.97 -4.65
N ARG A 46 -13.68 12.43 -4.60
CA ARG A 46 -14.38 13.10 -5.71
C ARG A 46 -14.36 12.27 -7.01
N GLY A 47 -14.58 10.97 -6.88
CA GLY A 47 -14.58 10.02 -7.99
C GLY A 47 -13.20 9.66 -8.57
N ARG A 48 -12.11 10.19 -8.00
CA ARG A 48 -10.74 9.87 -8.42
C ARG A 48 -10.19 8.70 -7.61
N VAL A 49 -9.17 8.03 -8.14
CA VAL A 49 -8.49 6.94 -7.47
C VAL A 49 -7.08 7.39 -7.07
N PRO A 50 -6.73 7.34 -5.77
CA PRO A 50 -5.37 7.63 -5.31
C PRO A 50 -4.33 6.73 -6.00
N LEU A 51 -3.22 7.31 -6.46
CA LEU A 51 -2.07 6.61 -7.02
C LEU A 51 -0.90 6.58 -6.02
N LYS A 52 -0.63 7.72 -5.38
CA LYS A 52 0.36 7.85 -4.29
C LYS A 52 -0.21 8.58 -3.10
N VAL A 53 0.32 8.23 -1.94
CA VAL A 53 0.03 8.90 -0.68
C VAL A 53 1.31 9.18 0.08
N LYS A 54 1.32 10.28 0.82
CA LYS A 54 2.33 10.57 1.84
C LYS A 54 1.78 10.18 3.21
N VAL A 55 2.55 9.42 3.96
CA VAL A 55 2.11 8.86 5.24
C VAL A 55 2.34 9.86 6.38
N ALA A 56 1.31 10.12 7.19
CA ALA A 56 1.32 11.15 8.23
C ALA A 56 1.91 10.68 9.58
N LYS A 57 1.97 9.36 9.81
CA LYS A 57 2.56 8.72 11.00
C LYS A 57 3.05 7.32 10.66
N ASN A 58 3.92 6.72 11.47
CA ASN A 58 4.28 5.32 11.26
C ASN A 58 3.04 4.43 11.35
N VAL A 59 2.85 3.56 10.35
CA VAL A 59 1.74 2.59 10.30
C VAL A 59 2.32 1.19 10.27
N THR A 60 1.85 0.36 11.19
CA THR A 60 2.16 -1.08 11.29
C THR A 60 0.86 -1.87 11.22
N PRO A 61 0.92 -3.17 10.88
CA PRO A 61 -0.24 -4.05 10.99
C PRO A 61 -0.89 -3.99 12.38
N ASP A 62 -2.21 -4.13 12.46
CA ASP A 62 -2.93 -4.06 13.74
C ASP A 62 -2.62 -5.27 14.65
N LEU A 63 -2.42 -6.45 14.05
CA LEU A 63 -2.23 -7.73 14.76
C LEU A 63 -0.76 -8.13 14.87
N MET A 64 0.10 -7.22 15.33
CA MET A 64 1.54 -7.49 15.49
C MET A 64 1.85 -8.66 16.43
N GLU A 65 0.96 -8.95 17.37
CA GLU A 65 1.08 -10.10 18.29
C GLU A 65 1.02 -11.44 17.57
N PHE A 66 0.32 -11.51 16.42
CA PHE A 66 0.16 -12.71 15.60
C PHE A 66 0.98 -12.70 14.31
N LYS A 67 2.02 -11.86 14.27
CA LYS A 67 2.83 -11.62 13.06
C LYS A 67 3.38 -12.93 12.47
N LYS A 68 3.81 -13.85 13.32
CA LYS A 68 4.36 -15.15 12.91
C LYS A 68 3.28 -16.09 12.38
N GLU A 69 2.13 -16.21 13.04
CA GLU A 69 1.04 -17.07 12.55
C GLU A 69 0.44 -16.54 11.24
N LEU A 70 0.38 -15.22 11.08
CA LEU A 70 -0.17 -14.56 9.89
C LEU A 70 0.84 -14.43 8.74
N GLY A 71 2.10 -14.84 8.92
CA GLY A 71 3.15 -14.75 7.91
C GLY A 71 3.50 -13.31 7.52
N ILE A 72 3.29 -12.35 8.42
CA ILE A 72 3.57 -10.93 8.17
C ILE A 72 5.08 -10.70 8.22
N LYS A 73 5.63 -10.15 7.15
CA LYS A 73 7.07 -9.84 7.04
C LYS A 73 7.51 -8.75 8.01
N ASP A 74 8.79 -8.77 8.39
CA ASP A 74 9.29 -7.90 9.44
C ASP A 74 9.27 -6.41 9.10
N ASP A 75 9.48 -6.14 7.82
CA ASP A 75 9.53 -4.83 7.17
C ASP A 75 8.18 -4.35 6.64
N THR A 76 7.07 -4.96 7.05
CA THR A 76 5.71 -4.49 6.75
C THR A 76 5.37 -3.25 7.60
N ILE A 77 5.95 -2.12 7.22
CA ILE A 77 5.78 -0.82 7.90
C ILE A 77 5.75 0.32 6.87
N CYS A 78 4.81 1.24 7.04
CA CYS A 78 4.87 2.54 6.38
C CYS A 78 5.53 3.55 7.32
N LEU A 79 6.59 4.19 6.88
CA LEU A 79 7.29 5.21 7.67
C LEU A 79 6.65 6.58 7.44
N LYS A 80 6.56 7.36 8.51
CA LYS A 80 6.10 8.74 8.47
C LYS A 80 6.90 9.55 7.43
N ASP A 81 6.21 10.47 6.77
CA ASP A 81 6.72 11.40 5.76
C ASP A 81 7.21 10.76 4.45
N ASN A 82 7.17 9.44 4.33
CA ASN A 82 7.45 8.75 3.07
C ASN A 82 6.23 8.69 2.16
N GLU A 83 6.49 8.63 0.87
CA GLU A 83 5.48 8.40 -0.15
C GLU A 83 5.45 6.93 -0.60
N TYR A 84 4.25 6.43 -0.84
CA TYR A 84 4.02 5.06 -1.30
C TYR A 84 3.03 5.05 -2.46
N TYR A 85 3.27 4.19 -3.44
CA TYR A 85 2.21 3.77 -4.35
C TYR A 85 1.13 3.03 -3.57
N VAL A 86 -0.11 3.22 -3.98
CA VAL A 86 -1.24 2.57 -3.31
C VAL A 86 -2.07 1.72 -4.25
N TRP A 87 -2.66 0.69 -3.68
CA TRP A 87 -3.72 -0.09 -4.29
C TRP A 87 -5.04 0.25 -3.61
N VAL A 88 -6.09 0.46 -4.40
CA VAL A 88 -7.39 0.91 -3.89
C VAL A 88 -8.48 -0.07 -4.30
N ASN A 89 -9.17 -0.64 -3.32
CA ASN A 89 -10.27 -1.57 -3.58
C ASN A 89 -11.52 -0.84 -4.13
N SER A 90 -12.53 -1.58 -4.60
CA SER A 90 -13.75 -0.99 -5.19
C SER A 90 -14.57 -0.12 -4.22
N TYR A 91 -14.30 -0.19 -2.92
CA TYR A 91 -14.95 0.60 -1.86
C TYR A 91 -14.11 1.80 -1.42
N GLY A 92 -12.92 2.00 -1.99
CA GLY A 92 -12.04 3.13 -1.66
C GLY A 92 -11.14 2.90 -0.46
N ALA A 93 -11.04 1.67 0.07
CA ALA A 93 -10.02 1.35 1.06
C ALA A 93 -8.64 1.38 0.39
N VAL A 94 -7.71 2.07 1.02
CA VAL A 94 -6.35 2.33 0.51
C VAL A 94 -5.37 1.38 1.17
N SER A 95 -4.46 0.80 0.40
CA SER A 95 -3.35 0.03 0.93
C SER A 95 -2.04 0.46 0.27
N ALA A 96 -1.04 0.81 1.07
CA ALA A 96 0.31 1.06 0.58
C ALA A 96 0.92 -0.23 0.04
N ILE A 97 1.57 -0.13 -1.11
CA ILE A 97 2.34 -1.23 -1.71
C ILE A 97 3.77 -1.09 -1.20
N LEU A 98 4.23 -2.09 -0.44
CA LEU A 98 5.54 -2.05 0.19
C LEU A 98 6.60 -2.72 -0.69
N PRO A 99 7.88 -2.34 -0.56
CA PRO A 99 8.98 -2.96 -1.31
C PRO A 99 9.11 -4.47 -1.09
N ASN A 100 8.67 -4.96 0.07
CA ASN A 100 8.65 -6.38 0.40
C ASN A 100 7.53 -7.18 -0.31
N GLY A 101 6.71 -6.51 -1.12
CA GLY A 101 5.59 -7.09 -1.86
C GLY A 101 4.27 -7.19 -1.10
N GLU A 102 4.28 -6.87 0.20
CA GLU A 102 3.06 -6.80 1.01
C GLU A 102 2.24 -5.55 0.66
N LYS A 103 0.95 -5.59 1.03
CA LYS A 103 0.09 -4.42 1.05
C LYS A 103 -0.33 -4.14 2.48
N LEU A 104 -0.11 -2.91 2.94
CA LEU A 104 -0.52 -2.47 4.28
C LEU A 104 -1.70 -1.51 4.16
N GLY A 105 -2.83 -1.88 4.76
CA GLY A 105 -4.00 -1.01 4.82
C GLY A 105 -3.70 0.29 5.56
N LEU A 106 -4.23 1.40 5.04
CA LEU A 106 -4.11 2.72 5.66
C LEU A 106 -5.48 3.26 6.02
N LEU A 107 -5.64 3.76 7.24
CA LEU A 107 -6.83 4.48 7.64
C LEU A 107 -6.82 5.90 7.05
N PRO A 108 -7.99 6.52 6.80
CA PRO A 108 -8.07 7.86 6.19
C PRO A 108 -7.30 8.97 6.93
N SER A 109 -7.03 8.81 8.23
CA SER A 109 -6.27 9.78 9.04
C SER A 109 -4.76 9.56 9.01
N GLU A 110 -4.27 8.55 8.29
CA GLU A 110 -2.86 8.13 8.30
C GLU A 110 -2.09 8.60 7.09
N PHE A 111 -2.75 9.24 6.13
CA PHE A 111 -2.13 9.65 4.89
C PHE A 111 -2.81 10.85 4.24
N ASP A 112 -2.05 11.51 3.39
CA ASP A 112 -2.53 12.51 2.44
C ASP A 112 -2.30 12.01 1.02
N VAL A 113 -3.28 12.16 0.13
CA VAL A 113 -3.12 11.79 -1.29
C VAL A 113 -2.25 12.83 -1.98
N THR A 114 -1.12 12.40 -2.53
CA THR A 114 -0.18 13.28 -3.24
C THR A 114 -0.27 13.17 -4.75
N GLU A 115 -0.72 12.01 -5.26
CA GLU A 115 -0.90 11.77 -6.70
C GLU A 115 -2.17 10.96 -6.95
N TRP A 116 -2.87 11.28 -8.04
CA TRP A 116 -4.09 10.59 -8.48
C TRP A 116 -3.80 9.88 -9.81
N HIS A 117 -4.50 8.77 -10.05
CA HIS A 117 -4.53 8.19 -11.39
C HIS A 117 -5.19 9.16 -12.40
N PRO A 118 -4.74 9.14 -13.67
CA PRO A 118 -5.30 9.97 -14.73
C PRO A 118 -6.74 9.59 -15.10
#